data_AF-A0A3P7LL77-F1
#
_entry.id   AF-A0A3P7LL77-F1
#
_cell.length_a   1.000
_cell.length_b   1.000
_cell.length_c   1.000
_cell.angle_alpha   90.00
_cell.angle_beta   90.00
_cell.angle_gamma   90.00
#
_symmetry.space_group_name_H-M   'P 1'
#
loop_
_entity.id
_entity.type
_entity.pdbx_description
1 polymer ?
#
loop_
_entity_poly.entity_id
_entity_poly.type
_entity_poly.pdbx_seq_one_letter_code
_entity_poly.pdbx_strand_id
1 'polypeptide(L)'
;GSGICGLPIEIGRCRGILPRFHFDASTGTCEYFEFGGCGGNGKNFKTEAECLANCSSAVVLFDVCLPPADKGPCKRNTIRYHFERSSGGCKQFIYGGCRGNGNRFRSEAECLATCKSLVDLLGVIEPSPDLQFPRHVNINSASSEGKQDDTQRPTLNQS
;
A
#
# COMPACT_ATOMS: atom_id res chain seq x y z
N GLY A 1 0.54 12.10 -2.45
CA GLY A 1 1.81 11.48 -2.00
C GLY A 1 2.67 12.51 -1.31
N SER A 2 3.47 12.11 -0.32
CA SER A 2 4.42 12.99 0.37
C SER A 2 5.34 13.66 -0.66
N GLY A 3 5.57 14.97 -0.55
CA GLY A 3 6.37 15.75 -1.52
C GLY A 3 7.79 15.19 -1.73
N ILE A 4 8.30 14.45 -0.74
CA ILE A 4 9.59 13.75 -0.79
C ILE A 4 9.64 12.69 -1.91
N CYS A 5 8.52 12.03 -2.19
CA CYS A 5 8.46 10.91 -3.14
C CYS A 5 8.66 11.35 -4.60
N GLY A 6 8.41 12.63 -4.90
CA GLY A 6 8.59 13.24 -6.22
C GLY A 6 9.97 13.87 -6.45
N LEU A 7 10.87 13.85 -5.45
CA LEU A 7 12.23 14.39 -5.60
C LEU A 7 13.08 13.52 -6.56
N PRO A 8 14.16 14.06 -7.14
CA PRO A 8 15.16 13.25 -7.83
C PRO A 8 15.92 12.37 -6.82
N ILE A 9 16.48 11.25 -7.26
CA ILE A 9 17.43 10.48 -6.44
C ILE A 9 18.75 11.24 -6.34
N GLU A 10 19.42 11.16 -5.19
CA GLU A 10 20.74 11.78 -4.99
C GLU A 10 21.71 10.81 -4.33
N ILE A 11 22.76 10.42 -5.07
CA ILE A 11 23.85 9.57 -4.58
C ILE A 11 24.66 10.31 -3.49
N GLY A 12 24.79 11.64 -3.61
CA GLY A 12 25.59 12.45 -2.71
C GLY A 12 27.08 12.44 -3.06
N ARG A 13 27.89 13.08 -2.21
CA ARG A 13 29.33 13.37 -2.50
C ARG A 13 30.30 12.35 -1.91
N CYS A 14 29.84 11.52 -0.99
CA CYS A 14 30.66 10.45 -0.40
C CYS A 14 30.72 9.24 -1.35
N ARG A 15 31.71 8.37 -1.14
CA ARG A 15 32.00 7.21 -2.02
C ARG A 15 31.71 5.85 -1.37
N GLY A 16 30.83 5.83 -0.37
CA GLY A 16 30.30 4.59 0.18
C GLY A 16 29.29 3.96 -0.77
N ILE A 17 29.06 2.66 -0.64
CA ILE A 17 28.00 1.95 -1.35
C ILE A 17 27.00 1.49 -0.30
N LEU A 18 26.02 2.35 -0.01
CA LEU A 18 24.98 2.04 0.96
C LEU A 18 23.68 1.70 0.20
N PRO A 19 23.17 0.46 0.32
CA PRO A 19 21.93 0.08 -0.32
C PRO A 19 20.76 0.87 0.28
N ARG A 20 19.98 1.52 -0.57
CA ARG A 20 18.82 2.33 -0.20
C ARG A 20 17.69 2.12 -1.19
N PHE A 21 16.49 2.58 -0.83
CA PHE A 21 15.28 2.51 -1.65
C PHE A 21 14.78 3.91 -1.98
N HIS A 22 14.21 4.06 -3.17
CA HIS A 22 13.45 5.24 -3.60
C HIS A 22 12.13 4.81 -4.23
N PHE A 23 11.12 5.67 -4.17
CA PHE A 23 9.84 5.39 -4.84
C PHE A 23 9.91 5.79 -6.32
N ASP A 24 9.58 4.88 -7.22
CA ASP A 24 9.30 5.19 -8.61
C ASP A 24 7.78 5.33 -8.79
N ALA A 25 7.35 6.55 -9.12
CA ALA A 25 5.93 6.86 -9.31
C ALA A 25 5.37 6.33 -10.64
N SER A 26 6.23 6.01 -11.61
CA SER A 26 5.81 5.47 -12.90
C SER A 26 5.42 3.99 -12.79
N THR A 27 6.14 3.24 -11.96
CA THR A 27 5.88 1.82 -11.67
C THR A 27 5.05 1.63 -10.40
N GLY A 28 5.02 2.62 -9.51
CA GLY A 28 4.36 2.54 -8.21
C GLY A 28 5.10 1.68 -7.18
N THR A 29 6.39 1.40 -7.41
CA THR A 29 7.21 0.49 -6.59
C THR A 29 8.36 1.23 -5.91
N CYS A 30 8.98 0.57 -4.93
CA CYS A 30 10.19 1.05 -4.29
C CYS A 30 11.39 0.30 -4.84
N GLU A 31 12.31 1.02 -5.47
CA GLU A 31 13.45 0.48 -6.19
C GLU A 31 14.76 0.78 -5.47
N TYR A 32 15.74 -0.07 -5.70
CA TYR A 32 17.07 0.03 -5.11
C TYR A 32 17.92 1.12 -5.80
N PHE A 33 18.72 1.83 -5.00
CA PHE A 33 19.84 2.61 -5.50
C PHE A 33 21.03 2.64 -4.53
N GLU A 34 22.20 3.01 -5.05
CA GLU A 34 23.43 3.19 -4.28
C GLU A 34 23.52 4.61 -3.74
N PHE A 35 23.44 4.75 -2.41
CA PHE A 35 23.70 6.01 -1.74
C PHE A 35 25.17 6.10 -1.32
N GLY A 36 25.83 7.20 -1.69
CA GLY A 36 27.22 7.53 -1.39
C GLY A 36 27.55 7.63 0.11
N GLY A 37 26.53 7.79 0.95
CA GLY A 37 26.64 7.80 2.41
C GLY A 37 26.66 9.17 3.07
N CYS A 38 26.65 10.25 2.30
CA CYS A 38 26.46 11.59 2.84
C CYS A 38 25.87 12.55 1.80
N GLY A 39 25.20 13.60 2.27
CA GLY A 39 24.41 14.49 1.42
C GLY A 39 23.09 13.83 1.03
N GLY A 40 22.62 14.11 -0.18
CA GLY A 40 21.36 13.59 -0.68
C GLY A 40 20.14 14.35 -0.16
N ASN A 41 18.96 13.87 -0.55
CA ASN A 41 17.67 14.40 -0.11
C ASN A 41 16.83 13.31 0.58
N GLY A 42 15.59 13.65 0.92
CA GLY A 42 14.69 12.78 1.67
C GLY A 42 14.18 11.54 0.92
N LYS A 43 14.34 11.44 -0.41
CA LYS A 43 13.92 10.29 -1.21
C LYS A 43 14.94 9.15 -1.12
N ASN A 44 15.24 8.76 0.10
CA ASN A 44 16.30 7.85 0.46
C ASN A 44 15.87 7.07 1.70
N PHE A 45 15.33 5.88 1.48
CA PHE A 45 14.77 5.03 2.53
C PHE A 45 15.70 3.85 2.78
N LYS A 46 15.80 3.39 4.04
CA LYS A 46 16.69 2.26 4.39
C LYS A 46 16.09 0.93 4.01
N THR A 47 14.76 0.85 3.95
CA THR A 47 14.02 -0.38 3.66
C THR A 47 12.92 -0.10 2.65
N GLU A 48 12.56 -1.14 1.89
CA GLU A 48 11.43 -1.07 0.96
C GLU A 48 10.11 -0.73 1.68
N ALA A 49 9.89 -1.33 2.85
CA ALA A 49 8.70 -1.07 3.67
C ALA A 49 8.59 0.40 4.10
N GLU A 50 9.70 1.03 4.50
CA GLU A 50 9.73 2.46 4.82
C GLU A 50 9.39 3.31 3.58
N CYS A 51 9.95 2.97 2.41
CA CYS A 51 9.65 3.66 1.17
C CYS A 51 8.17 3.54 0.78
N LEU A 52 7.60 2.33 0.82
CA LEU A 52 6.20 2.08 0.46
C LEU A 52 5.26 2.80 1.41
N ALA A 53 5.53 2.76 2.72
CA ALA A 53 4.72 3.45 3.72
C ALA A 53 4.70 4.98 3.52
N ASN A 54 5.80 5.56 3.02
CA ASN A 54 5.89 6.99 2.78
C ASN A 54 5.33 7.43 1.42
N CYS A 55 5.38 6.55 0.42
CA CYS A 55 5.18 6.95 -0.97
C CYS A 55 4.09 6.20 -1.74
N SER A 56 3.75 4.97 -1.34
CA SER A 56 2.73 4.19 -2.03
C SER A 56 1.32 4.67 -1.68
N SER A 57 0.65 5.24 -2.67
CA SER A 57 -0.77 5.57 -2.59
C SER A 57 -1.65 4.35 -2.29
N ALA A 58 -1.24 3.15 -2.71
CA ALA A 58 -1.98 1.92 -2.43
C ALA A 58 -1.96 1.59 -0.92
N VAL A 59 -0.79 1.71 -0.27
CA VAL A 59 -0.68 1.49 1.18
C VAL A 59 -1.54 2.50 1.94
N VAL A 60 -1.47 3.79 1.57
CA VAL A 60 -2.33 4.82 2.15
C VAL A 60 -3.81 4.47 1.95
N LEU A 61 -4.20 4.04 0.76
CA LEU A 61 -5.58 3.66 0.50
C LEU A 61 -6.04 2.52 1.44
N PHE A 62 -5.35 1.38 1.44
CA PHE A 62 -5.78 0.18 2.16
C PHE A 62 -5.68 0.26 3.68
N ASP A 63 -4.71 1.00 4.23
CA ASP A 63 -4.49 1.07 5.69
C ASP A 63 -5.08 2.33 6.34
N VAL A 64 -5.28 3.39 5.55
CA VAL A 64 -5.71 4.71 6.06
C VAL A 64 -7.10 5.09 5.57
N CYS A 65 -7.48 4.81 4.32
CA CYS A 65 -8.75 5.33 3.77
C CYS A 65 -9.89 4.31 3.70
N LEU A 66 -9.59 3.04 3.44
CA LEU A 66 -10.60 1.98 3.29
C LEU A 66 -11.08 1.33 4.60
N PRO A 67 -10.26 1.17 5.66
CA PRO A 67 -10.71 0.52 6.88
C PRO A 67 -11.87 1.27 7.53
N PRO A 68 -12.75 0.59 8.27
CA PRO A 68 -13.80 1.26 9.04
C PRO A 68 -13.19 2.14 10.15
N ALA A 69 -13.92 3.16 10.61
CA ALA A 69 -13.49 3.94 11.76
C ALA A 69 -13.34 3.06 13.01
N ASP A 70 -12.19 3.09 13.66
CA ASP A 70 -11.93 2.29 14.86
C ASP A 70 -11.76 3.18 16.11
N LYS A 71 -12.72 3.08 17.02
CA LYS A 71 -12.72 3.78 18.31
C LYS A 71 -11.56 3.35 19.21
N GLY A 72 -11.07 2.13 19.06
CA GLY A 72 -10.11 1.53 19.98
C GLY A 72 -10.70 1.25 21.38
N PRO A 73 -9.92 0.62 22.27
CA PRO A 73 -10.42 0.13 23.56
C PRO A 73 -10.45 1.21 24.67
N CYS A 74 -9.74 2.32 24.48
CA CYS A 74 -9.67 3.38 25.48
C CYS A 74 -10.97 4.22 25.54
N LYS A 75 -11.17 4.95 26.64
CA LYS A 75 -12.41 5.71 26.92
C LYS A 75 -12.20 7.24 26.97
N ARG A 76 -11.11 7.73 26.40
CA ARG A 76 -10.84 9.18 26.25
C ARG A 76 -11.51 9.70 24.99
N ASN A 77 -12.84 9.78 25.03
CA ASN A 77 -13.70 10.18 23.92
C ASN A 77 -13.24 11.52 23.32
N THR A 78 -12.68 11.47 22.11
CA THR A 78 -12.27 12.65 21.34
C THR A 78 -12.89 12.58 19.95
N ILE A 79 -13.36 13.71 19.43
CA ILE A 79 -13.88 13.78 18.06
C ILE A 79 -12.73 13.72 17.07
N ARG A 80 -12.87 12.86 16.07
CA ARG A 80 -11.96 12.70 14.92
C ARG A 80 -12.79 12.52 13.66
N TYR A 81 -12.13 12.61 12.51
CA TYR A 81 -12.76 12.35 11.22
C TYR A 81 -12.27 11.02 10.65
N HIS A 82 -13.12 10.32 9.93
CA HIS A 82 -12.75 9.15 9.12
C HIS A 82 -13.35 9.32 7.73
N PHE A 83 -12.73 8.72 6.72
CA PHE A 83 -13.29 8.64 5.38
C PHE A 83 -14.38 7.57 5.36
N GLU A 84 -15.56 7.91 4.86
CA GLU A 84 -16.67 7.00 4.63
C GLU A 84 -16.87 6.80 3.13
N ARG A 85 -16.60 5.57 2.66
CA ARG A 85 -16.63 5.22 1.24
C ARG A 85 -18.03 5.37 0.63
N SER A 86 -19.06 4.98 1.37
CA SER A 86 -20.46 5.01 0.91
C SER A 86 -20.93 6.41 0.53
N SER A 87 -20.46 7.44 1.27
CA SER A 87 -20.76 8.84 0.96
C SER A 87 -19.68 9.54 0.15
N GLY A 88 -18.56 8.88 -0.15
CA GLY A 88 -17.38 9.50 -0.79
C GLY A 88 -16.83 10.70 0.00
N GLY A 89 -16.97 10.69 1.33
CA GLY A 89 -16.79 11.89 2.16
C GLY A 89 -16.33 11.57 3.58
N CYS A 90 -15.91 12.59 4.31
CA CYS A 90 -15.37 12.43 5.66
C CYS A 90 -16.44 12.70 6.72
N LYS A 91 -16.54 11.82 7.72
CA LYS A 91 -17.50 11.93 8.81
C LYS A 91 -16.81 11.92 10.17
N GLN A 92 -17.45 12.57 11.15
CA GLN A 92 -16.97 12.57 12.53
C GLN A 92 -17.26 11.22 13.21
N PHE A 93 -16.35 10.77 14.06
CA PHE A 93 -16.54 9.66 14.98
C PHE A 93 -15.84 9.90 16.31
N ILE A 94 -16.20 9.11 17.33
CA ILE A 94 -15.56 9.15 18.64
C ILE A 94 -14.37 8.20 18.63
N TYR A 95 -13.17 8.74 18.79
CA TYR A 95 -11.97 7.98 19.07
C TYR A 95 -11.71 7.90 20.58
N GLY A 96 -11.46 6.69 21.07
CA GLY A 96 -11.25 6.37 22.48
C GLY A 96 -9.88 6.77 23.02
N GLY A 97 -8.95 7.19 22.17
CA GLY A 97 -7.65 7.75 22.58
C GLY A 97 -6.47 6.79 22.55
N CYS A 98 -6.64 5.51 22.21
CA CYS A 98 -5.55 4.58 21.97
C CYS A 98 -5.90 3.51 20.91
N ARG A 99 -4.87 2.91 20.31
CA ARG A 99 -4.97 1.90 19.23
C ARG A 99 -5.81 2.41 18.05
N GLY A 100 -6.69 1.59 17.49
CA GLY A 100 -7.41 1.89 16.28
C GLY A 100 -6.58 1.62 15.02
N ASN A 101 -7.03 2.18 13.90
CA ASN A 101 -6.35 2.13 12.61
C ASN A 101 -6.02 3.53 12.07
N GLY A 102 -5.55 3.57 10.82
CA GLY A 102 -5.14 4.80 10.13
C GLY A 102 -6.30 5.72 9.73
N ASN A 103 -7.53 5.22 9.63
CA ASN A 103 -8.70 5.99 9.20
C ASN A 103 -9.22 6.94 10.30
N ARG A 104 -8.38 7.90 10.66
CA ARG A 104 -8.56 8.79 11.80
C ARG A 104 -7.75 10.07 11.63
N PHE A 105 -8.43 11.14 11.27
CA PHE A 105 -7.87 12.45 11.00
C PHE A 105 -8.30 13.47 12.06
N ARG A 106 -7.53 14.55 12.20
CA ARG A 106 -7.82 15.63 13.15
C ARG A 106 -8.86 16.61 12.60
N SER A 107 -8.93 16.75 11.28
CA SER A 107 -9.88 17.63 10.61
C SER A 107 -10.48 16.96 9.37
N GLU A 108 -11.61 17.50 8.93
CA GLU A 108 -12.25 17.06 7.68
C GLU A 108 -11.35 17.33 6.46
N ALA A 109 -10.70 18.50 6.43
CA ALA A 109 -9.81 18.88 5.33
C ALA A 109 -8.62 17.91 5.18
N GLU A 110 -8.01 17.48 6.29
CA GLU A 110 -6.93 16.48 6.29
C GLU A 110 -7.43 15.14 5.72
N CYS A 111 -8.61 14.70 6.15
CA CYS A 111 -9.24 13.48 5.67
C CYS A 111 -9.52 13.53 4.16
N LEU A 112 -10.13 14.61 3.68
CA LEU A 112 -10.47 14.79 2.26
C LEU A 112 -9.21 14.86 1.40
N ALA A 113 -8.20 15.64 1.81
CA ALA A 113 -6.94 15.77 1.10
C ALA A 113 -6.19 14.43 1.01
N THR A 114 -6.30 13.59 2.03
CA THR A 114 -5.63 12.28 2.07
C THR A 114 -6.40 11.24 1.24
N CYS A 115 -7.72 11.17 1.38
CA CYS A 115 -8.49 10.02 0.90
C CYS A 115 -9.34 10.29 -0.33
N LYS A 116 -9.87 11.52 -0.52
CA LYS A 116 -10.83 11.79 -1.59
C LYS A 116 -10.21 11.55 -2.96
N SER A 117 -9.05 12.16 -3.23
CA SER A 117 -8.37 12.02 -4.52
C SER A 117 -7.91 10.58 -4.80
N LEU A 118 -7.43 9.86 -3.78
CA LEU A 118 -7.00 8.46 -3.91
C LEU A 118 -8.16 7.54 -4.29
N VAL A 119 -9.32 7.77 -3.67
CA VAL A 119 -10.53 6.97 -3.88
C VAL A 119 -11.19 7.32 -5.22
N ASP A 120 -11.20 8.61 -5.59
CA ASP A 120 -11.69 9.08 -6.90
C ASP A 120 -10.84 8.53 -8.06
N LEU A 121 -9.51 8.57 -7.95
CA LEU A 121 -8.58 8.07 -8.98
C LEU A 121 -8.67 6.56 -9.20
N LEU A 122 -8.98 5.81 -8.15
CA LEU A 122 -9.04 4.35 -8.19
C LEU A 122 -10.46 3.82 -8.41
N GLY A 123 -11.45 4.71 -8.57
CA GLY A 123 -12.83 4.33 -8.86
C GLY A 123 -13.48 3.44 -7.79
N VAL A 124 -13.03 3.53 -6.53
CA VAL A 124 -13.53 2.66 -5.44
C VAL A 124 -14.80 3.21 -4.77
N ILE A 125 -15.43 4.23 -5.37
CA ILE A 125 -16.74 4.74 -4.97
C ILE A 125 -17.80 4.11 -5.88
N GLU A 126 -18.28 2.92 -5.54
CA GLU A 126 -19.55 2.44 -6.10
C GLU A 126 -20.33 1.68 -5.01
N PRO A 127 -21.47 2.21 -4.52
CA PRO A 127 -22.60 1.37 -4.17
C PRO A 127 -23.36 1.02 -5.47
N SER A 128 -22.72 0.32 -6.41
CA SER A 128 -23.46 -0.30 -7.50
C SER A 128 -23.97 -1.66 -7.00
N PRO A 129 -25.30 -1.90 -6.97
CA PRO A 129 -25.87 -3.16 -6.49
C PRO A 129 -25.56 -4.38 -7.37
N ASP A 130 -24.89 -4.22 -8.53
CA ASP A 130 -24.75 -5.28 -9.53
C ASP A 130 -23.31 -5.74 -9.83
N LEU A 131 -22.27 -5.18 -9.18
CA LEU A 131 -20.90 -5.70 -9.36
C LEU A 131 -20.56 -6.72 -8.29
N GLN A 132 -20.72 -8.00 -8.63
CA GLN A 132 -20.10 -9.11 -7.89
C GLN A 132 -18.58 -8.86 -7.81
N PHE A 133 -18.09 -8.63 -6.60
CA PHE A 133 -16.67 -8.48 -6.30
C PHE A 133 -15.83 -9.54 -7.04
N PRO A 134 -14.76 -9.18 -7.78
CA PRO A 134 -13.80 -10.18 -8.21
C PRO A 134 -13.18 -10.78 -6.94
N ARG A 135 -13.23 -12.11 -6.84
CA ARG A 135 -12.67 -12.86 -5.70
C ARG A 135 -11.28 -12.35 -5.39
N HIS A 136 -10.99 -12.14 -4.11
CA HIS A 136 -9.63 -11.94 -3.61
C HIS A 136 -8.68 -12.88 -4.37
N VAL A 137 -7.68 -12.32 -5.06
CA VAL A 137 -6.57 -13.11 -5.59
C VAL A 137 -5.95 -13.82 -4.40
N ASN A 138 -6.14 -15.13 -4.34
CA ASN A 138 -5.58 -15.95 -3.29
C ASN A 138 -4.08 -16.09 -3.57
N ILE A 139 -3.26 -15.23 -2.96
CA ILE A 139 -1.79 -15.33 -2.99
C ILE A 139 -1.38 -16.45 -2.02
N ASN A 140 -1.79 -17.67 -2.32
CA ASN A 140 -1.37 -18.90 -1.65
C ASN A 140 -1.56 -20.07 -2.61
N SER A 141 -0.82 -20.09 -3.71
CA SER A 141 -0.57 -21.30 -4.54
C SER A 141 0.51 -20.99 -5.57
N ALA A 142 1.75 -20.90 -5.11
CA ALA A 142 2.93 -21.11 -5.95
C ALA A 142 3.89 -22.02 -5.18
N SER A 143 3.54 -23.30 -5.13
CA SER A 143 4.49 -24.38 -4.86
C SER A 143 4.39 -25.36 -6.02
N SER A 144 5.50 -25.41 -6.77
CA SER A 144 6.07 -26.56 -7.46
C SER A 144 5.12 -27.68 -7.91
N GLU A 145 4.95 -27.83 -9.23
CA GLU A 145 4.81 -29.14 -9.85
C GLU A 145 5.76 -29.21 -11.06
N GLY A 146 6.82 -30.00 -10.87
CA GLY A 146 7.66 -30.48 -11.96
C GLY A 146 6.86 -31.44 -12.83
N LYS A 147 6.94 -31.24 -14.14
CA LYS A 147 6.31 -32.13 -15.12
C LYS A 147 7.33 -33.21 -15.50
N GLN A 148 7.23 -34.37 -14.86
CA GLN A 148 7.75 -35.63 -15.39
C GLN A 148 6.78 -36.12 -16.47
N ASP A 149 7.27 -36.27 -17.70
CA ASP A 149 6.55 -36.88 -18.80
C ASP A 149 7.13 -38.27 -19.03
N ASP A 150 6.44 -39.28 -18.50
CA ASP A 150 6.75 -40.70 -18.62
C ASP A 150 6.35 -41.19 -20.01
N THR A 151 7.34 -41.42 -20.88
CA THR A 151 7.11 -41.97 -22.21
C THR A 151 6.81 -43.46 -22.10
N GLN A 152 5.54 -43.82 -22.21
CA GLN A 152 5.07 -45.20 -22.09
C GLN A 152 5.34 -45.98 -23.38
N ARG A 153 6.25 -46.96 -23.30
CA ARG A 153 6.52 -47.97 -24.34
C ARG A 153 5.37 -49.00 -24.38
N PRO A 154 4.83 -49.36 -25.55
CA PRO A 154 3.86 -50.45 -25.66
C PRO A 154 4.55 -51.81 -25.69
N THR A 155 4.02 -52.77 -24.93
CA THR A 155 4.28 -54.20 -25.09
C THR A 155 3.14 -54.85 -25.87
N LEU A 156 3.47 -55.56 -26.95
CA LEU A 156 2.64 -56.64 -27.48
C LEU A 156 3.51 -57.84 -27.88
N ASN A 157 2.92 -59.02 -27.65
CA ASN A 157 3.52 -60.34 -27.49
C ASN A 157 4.20 -60.97 -28.72
N GLN A 158 5.24 -61.75 -28.40
CA GLN A 158 5.57 -63.13 -28.81
C GLN A 158 5.37 -63.58 -30.27
N SER A 159 6.47 -64.02 -30.88
CA SER A 159 6.64 -65.33 -31.55
C SER A 159 8.12 -65.64 -31.62
#